data_AF-A0A7Y1U5D7-F1
#
_entry.id   AF-A0A7Y1U5D7-F1
#
_cell.length_a   1.000
_cell.length_b   1.000
_cell.length_c   1.000
_cell.angle_alpha   90.00
_cell.angle_beta   90.00
_cell.angle_gamma   90.00
#
_symmetry.space_group_name_H-M   'P 1'
#
loop_
_entity.id
_entity.type
_entity.pdbx_description
1 polymer ?
#
loop_
_entity_poly.entity_id
_entity_poly.type
_entity_poly.pdbx_seq_one_letter_code
_entity_poly.pdbx_strand_id
1 'polypeptide(L)'
;LVTKSVIGSAKRFFEKDRKMALFIMIISHVQLLLGFSLYFMRGYQGQLGEMGNALLRFRSLEHPLGMVIAILLITMGYGRIKRATSDAAKFKAVKVLYGIALIIILISIPWPFREGMAHYGWF
;
A
#
# COMPACT_ATOMS: atom_id res chain seq x y z
N LEU A 1 -30.41 25.75 -27.38
CA LEU A 1 -29.17 24.96 -27.56
C LEU A 1 -28.00 25.69 -26.90
N VAL A 2 -27.71 25.48 -25.61
CA VAL A 2 -26.34 25.51 -25.05
C VAL A 2 -26.36 24.67 -23.76
N THR A 3 -25.56 23.62 -23.80
CA THR A 3 -25.21 22.61 -22.80
C THR A 3 -24.88 23.17 -21.41
N LYS A 4 -25.60 22.73 -20.37
CA LYS A 4 -25.05 22.69 -19.00
C LYS A 4 -24.56 21.27 -18.73
N SER A 5 -23.26 21.18 -18.61
CA SER A 5 -22.46 19.97 -18.65
C SER A 5 -22.73 19.04 -17.46
N VAL A 6 -22.93 17.76 -17.78
CA VAL A 6 -22.87 16.63 -16.85
C VAL A 6 -21.40 16.30 -16.56
N ILE A 7 -20.61 17.29 -16.13
CA ILE A 7 -19.23 17.09 -15.73
C ILE A 7 -19.19 17.10 -14.21
N GLY A 8 -19.22 15.89 -13.64
CA GLY A 8 -18.71 15.56 -12.32
C GLY A 8 -19.34 16.34 -11.16
N SER A 9 -20.22 15.67 -10.41
CA SER A 9 -20.54 16.04 -9.02
C SER A 9 -19.28 16.61 -8.35
N ALA A 10 -19.30 17.90 -8.02
CA ALA A 10 -18.22 18.60 -7.36
C ALA A 10 -18.07 18.01 -5.96
N LYS A 11 -17.46 16.83 -5.86
CA LYS A 11 -17.16 16.17 -4.59
C LYS A 11 -16.23 17.10 -3.84
N ARG A 12 -16.78 17.75 -2.83
CA ARG A 12 -16.01 18.53 -1.86
C ARG A 12 -15.19 17.56 -1.03
N PHE A 13 -13.93 17.88 -0.80
CA PHE A 13 -13.07 17.05 0.04
C PHE A 13 -13.40 17.38 1.49
N PHE A 14 -14.06 16.47 2.19
CA PHE A 14 -14.50 16.73 3.56
C PHE A 14 -13.37 16.44 4.56
N GLU A 15 -13.47 17.05 5.73
CA GLU A 15 -12.58 16.76 6.87
C GLU A 15 -12.59 15.27 7.25
N LYS A 16 -13.71 14.57 7.02
CA LYS A 16 -13.82 13.12 7.18
C LYS A 16 -12.84 12.36 6.25
N ASP A 17 -12.73 12.76 4.99
CA ASP A 17 -11.85 12.11 4.02
C ASP A 17 -10.37 12.28 4.41
N ARG A 18 -10.03 13.47 4.93
CA ARG A 18 -8.71 13.77 5.48
C ARG A 18 -8.36 12.88 6.68
N LYS A 19 -9.30 12.72 7.61
CA LYS A 19 -9.14 11.85 8.79
C LYS A 19 -9.01 10.39 8.37
N MET A 20 -9.80 9.93 7.40
CA MET A 20 -9.71 8.57 6.87
C MET A 20 -8.32 8.29 6.26
N ALA A 21 -7.79 9.22 5.47
CA ALA A 21 -6.43 9.10 4.92
C ALA A 21 -5.36 9.07 6.03
N LEU A 22 -5.52 9.86 7.10
CA LEU A 22 -4.64 9.80 8.27
C LEU A 22 -4.70 8.42 8.93
N PHE A 23 -5.89 7.86 9.16
CA PHE A 23 -6.05 6.53 9.76
C PHE A 23 -5.41 5.44 8.91
N ILE A 24 -5.61 5.45 7.59
CA ILE A 24 -4.97 4.50 6.68
C ILE A 24 -3.45 4.60 6.81
N MET A 25 -2.90 5.81 6.79
CA MET A 25 -1.47 6.02 6.98
C MET A 25 -0.98 5.43 8.31
N ILE A 26 -1.63 5.74 9.43
CA ILE A 26 -1.23 5.22 10.76
C ILE A 26 -1.30 3.68 10.78
N ILE A 27 -2.42 3.10 10.33
CA ILE A 27 -2.60 1.65 10.30
C ILE A 27 -1.53 0.98 9.44
N SER A 28 -1.19 1.55 8.27
CA SER A 28 -0.14 1.00 7.42
C SER A 28 1.24 1.03 8.08
N HIS A 29 1.56 2.05 8.89
CA HIS A 29 2.83 2.08 9.64
C HIS A 29 2.83 1.09 10.80
N VAL A 30 1.71 0.93 11.51
CA VAL A 30 1.58 -0.10 12.55
C VAL A 30 1.72 -1.49 11.93
N GLN A 31 1.10 -1.73 10.77
CA GLN A 31 1.23 -2.99 10.03
C GLN A 31 2.68 -3.25 9.61
N LEU A 32 3.44 -2.22 9.23
CA LEU A 32 4.88 -2.36 8.95
C LEU A 32 5.66 -2.80 10.17
N LEU A 33 5.39 -2.18 11.33
CA LEU A 33 6.08 -2.51 12.58
C LEU A 33 5.77 -3.95 12.99
N LEU A 34 4.49 -4.35 12.94
CA LEU A 34 4.09 -5.72 13.22
C LEU A 34 4.76 -6.71 12.24
N GLY A 35 4.75 -6.39 10.94
CA GLY A 35 5.40 -7.20 9.91
C GLY A 35 6.90 -7.34 10.13
N PHE A 36 7.60 -6.26 10.51
CA PHE A 36 9.02 -6.32 10.84
C PHE A 36 9.30 -7.10 12.12
N SER A 37 8.49 -6.94 13.17
CA SER A 37 8.62 -7.76 14.39
C SER A 37 8.54 -9.25 14.05
N LEU A 38 7.53 -9.66 13.25
CA LEU A 38 7.39 -11.03 12.74
C LEU A 38 8.59 -11.46 11.88
N TYR A 39 9.07 -10.57 11.02
CA TYR A 39 10.21 -10.83 10.14
C TYR A 39 11.48 -11.20 10.92
N PHE A 40 11.80 -10.42 11.95
CA PHE A 40 12.96 -10.68 12.81
C PHE A 40 12.77 -11.91 13.70
N MET A 41 11.57 -12.11 14.25
CA MET A 41 11.27 -13.30 15.07
C MET A 41 11.39 -14.62 14.29
N ARG A 42 11.08 -14.60 12.99
CA ARG A 42 11.15 -15.79 12.12
C ARG A 42 12.53 -16.03 11.51
N GLY A 43 13.47 -15.10 11.67
CA GLY A 43 14.82 -15.28 11.15
C GLY A 43 14.96 -15.03 9.65
N TYR A 44 13.98 -14.39 8.99
CA TYR A 44 13.99 -14.22 7.52
C TYR A 44 15.18 -13.39 7.02
N GLN A 45 15.79 -12.55 7.86
CA GLN A 45 17.04 -11.86 7.53
C GLN A 45 18.20 -12.81 7.19
N GLY A 46 18.22 -14.02 7.76
CA GLY A 46 19.24 -15.02 7.47
C GLY A 46 19.06 -15.72 6.11
N GLN A 47 17.89 -15.53 5.48
CA GLN A 47 17.51 -16.19 4.23
C GLN A 47 17.58 -15.24 3.03
N LEU A 48 18.19 -14.06 3.18
CA LEU A 48 18.37 -13.09 2.10
C LEU A 48 19.24 -13.62 0.95
N GLY A 49 20.12 -14.60 1.23
CA GLY A 49 20.97 -15.27 0.22
C GLY A 49 20.31 -16.42 -0.53
N GLU A 50 19.14 -16.89 -0.07
CA GLU A 50 18.45 -18.06 -0.62
C GLU A 50 17.64 -17.72 -1.88
N MET A 51 18.32 -17.24 -2.92
CA MET A 51 17.69 -16.82 -4.18
C MET A 51 17.24 -17.99 -5.07
N GLY A 52 17.72 -19.20 -4.78
CA GLY A 52 17.34 -20.43 -5.48
C GLY A 52 15.95 -20.94 -5.11
N ASN A 53 15.44 -20.58 -3.93
CA ASN A 53 14.08 -20.93 -3.52
C ASN A 53 13.15 -19.71 -3.67
N ALA A 54 12.24 -19.79 -4.63
CA ALA A 54 11.30 -18.72 -4.94
C ALA A 54 10.46 -18.26 -3.73
N LEU A 55 10.09 -19.19 -2.83
CA LEU A 55 9.33 -18.88 -1.63
C LEU A 55 10.16 -18.09 -0.61
N LEU A 56 11.39 -18.53 -0.37
CA LEU A 56 12.28 -17.86 0.58
C LEU A 56 12.66 -16.47 0.07
N ARG A 57 13.03 -16.35 -1.21
CA ARG A 57 13.31 -15.05 -1.86
C ARG A 57 12.13 -14.09 -1.75
N PHE A 58 10.91 -14.58 -1.99
CA PHE A 58 9.71 -13.75 -1.87
C PHE A 58 9.54 -13.22 -0.44
N ARG A 59 9.69 -14.08 0.58
CA ARG A 59 9.41 -13.72 1.98
C ARG A 59 10.53 -12.92 2.64
N SER A 60 11.79 -13.22 2.31
CA SER A 60 12.96 -12.56 2.87
C SER A 60 13.20 -11.19 2.23
N LEU A 61 12.92 -11.05 0.93
CA LEU A 61 13.26 -9.83 0.18
C LEU A 61 12.07 -9.16 -0.51
N GLU A 62 11.35 -9.86 -1.40
CA GLU A 62 10.36 -9.21 -2.27
C GLU A 62 9.17 -8.64 -1.49
N HIS A 63 8.67 -9.38 -0.51
CA HIS A 63 7.55 -9.00 0.35
C HIS A 63 7.86 -7.78 1.25
N PRO A 64 8.90 -7.79 2.10
CA PRO A 64 9.21 -6.62 2.93
C PRO A 64 9.57 -5.39 2.09
N LEU A 65 10.25 -5.57 0.95
CA LEU A 65 10.54 -4.47 0.03
C LEU A 65 9.26 -3.87 -0.56
N GLY A 66 8.33 -4.70 -1.04
CA GLY A 66 7.05 -4.27 -1.59
C GLY A 66 6.20 -3.52 -0.56
N MET A 67 6.15 -4.00 0.68
CA MET A 67 5.42 -3.34 1.76
C MET A 67 6.00 -1.96 2.09
N VAL A 68 7.33 -1.84 2.19
CA VAL A 68 8.01 -0.54 2.41
C VAL A 68 7.69 0.45 1.29
N ILE A 69 7.76 0.04 0.03
CA ILE A 69 7.44 0.90 -1.12
C ILE A 69 5.97 1.35 -1.05
N ALA A 70 5.04 0.43 -0.76
CA ALA A 70 3.63 0.77 -0.62
C ALA A 70 3.38 1.81 0.48
N ILE A 71 4.05 1.68 1.62
CA ILE A 71 3.90 2.62 2.74
C ILE A 71 4.50 3.99 2.41
N LEU A 72 5.65 4.03 1.73
CA LEU A 72 6.22 5.29 1.23
C LEU A 72 5.23 6.04 0.33
N LEU A 73 4.55 5.33 -0.58
CA LEU A 73 3.51 5.91 -1.43
C LEU A 73 2.30 6.42 -0.63
N ILE A 74 1.86 5.70 0.40
CA ILE A 74 0.77 6.13 1.29
C ILE A 74 1.16 7.41 2.04
N THR A 75 2.39 7.48 2.56
CA THR A 75 2.94 8.65 3.27
C THR A 75 3.04 9.86 2.33
N MET A 76 3.56 9.67 1.13
CA MET A 76 3.60 10.71 0.10
C MET A 76 2.21 11.17 -0.32
N GLY A 77 1.25 10.25 -0.41
CA GLY A 77 -0.16 10.55 -0.70
C GLY A 77 -0.80 11.43 0.35
N TYR A 78 -0.59 11.11 1.63
CA TYR A 78 -1.06 11.94 2.73
C TYR A 78 -0.38 13.33 2.74
N GLY A 79 0.93 13.38 2.46
CA GLY A 79 1.66 14.64 2.29
C GLY A 79 1.09 15.53 1.18
N ARG A 80 0.66 14.93 0.06
CA ARG A 80 0.01 15.67 -1.04
C ARG A 80 -1.37 16.21 -0.67
N ILE A 81 -2.17 15.49 0.12
CA ILE A 81 -3.47 16.00 0.60
C ILE A 81 -3.30 17.28 1.41
N LYS A 82 -2.27 17.32 2.27
CA LYS A 82 -1.98 18.50 3.11
C LYS A 82 -1.54 19.74 2.32
N ARG A 83 -0.84 19.55 1.20
CA ARG A 83 -0.28 20.63 0.38
C ARG A 83 -1.20 21.09 -0.76
N ALA A 84 -2.19 20.28 -1.13
CA ALA A 84 -3.09 20.58 -2.24
C ALA A 84 -4.15 21.63 -1.86
N THR A 85 -4.27 22.66 -2.69
CA THR A 85 -5.24 23.75 -2.52
C THR A 85 -6.62 23.42 -3.09
N SER A 86 -6.70 22.59 -4.14
CA SER A 86 -7.97 22.18 -4.75
C SER A 86 -8.43 20.79 -4.32
N ASP A 87 -9.74 20.62 -4.15
CA ASP A 87 -10.33 19.34 -3.75
C ASP A 87 -10.15 18.26 -4.82
N ALA A 88 -10.18 18.63 -6.11
CA ALA A 88 -9.88 17.72 -7.21
C ALA A 88 -8.45 17.15 -7.11
N ALA A 89 -7.47 17.97 -6.74
CA ALA A 89 -6.09 17.51 -6.55
C ALA A 89 -5.96 16.57 -5.34
N LYS A 90 -6.66 16.84 -4.24
CA LYS A 90 -6.70 15.95 -3.07
C LYS A 90 -7.28 14.58 -3.42
N PHE A 91 -8.41 14.54 -4.14
CA PHE A 91 -9.02 13.28 -4.58
C PHE A 91 -8.14 12.53 -5.57
N LYS A 92 -7.46 13.23 -6.50
CA LYS A 92 -6.53 12.60 -7.44
C LYS A 92 -5.33 11.98 -6.70
N ALA A 93 -4.79 12.67 -5.70
CA ALA A 93 -3.69 12.15 -4.89
C ALA A 93 -4.08 10.85 -4.18
N VAL A 94 -5.24 10.80 -3.52
CA VAL A 94 -5.75 9.58 -2.87
C VAL A 94 -5.95 8.47 -3.89
N LYS A 95 -6.72 8.71 -4.96
CA LYS A 95 -7.05 7.66 -5.95
C LYS A 95 -5.81 7.05 -6.59
N VAL A 96 -4.84 7.89 -6.97
CA VAL A 96 -3.65 7.42 -7.68
C VAL A 96 -2.66 6.78 -6.70
N LEU A 97 -2.27 7.49 -5.64
CA LEU A 97 -1.18 7.00 -4.77
C LEU A 97 -1.63 5.84 -3.90
N TYR A 98 -2.86 5.89 -3.36
CA TYR A 98 -3.38 4.78 -2.56
C TYR A 98 -3.79 3.62 -3.47
N GLY A 99 -4.25 3.89 -4.69
CA GLY A 99 -4.51 2.86 -5.70
C GLY A 99 -3.24 2.08 -6.07
N ILE A 100 -2.14 2.78 -6.35
CA ILE A 100 -0.85 2.15 -6.65
C ILE A 100 -0.33 1.39 -5.42
N ALA A 101 -0.40 1.99 -4.24
CA ALA A 101 0.02 1.31 -3.00
C ALA A 101 -0.79 0.02 -2.76
N LEU A 102 -2.09 0.05 -3.00
CA LEU A 102 -2.96 -1.13 -2.89
C LEU A 102 -2.55 -2.23 -3.88
N ILE A 103 -2.24 -1.88 -5.12
CA ILE A 103 -1.78 -2.85 -6.13
C ILE A 103 -0.47 -3.50 -5.68
N ILE A 104 0.49 -2.72 -5.16
CA ILE A 104 1.75 -3.24 -4.66
C ILE A 104 1.51 -4.20 -3.49
N ILE A 105 0.66 -3.82 -2.54
CA ILE A 105 0.29 -4.67 -1.39
C ILE A 105 -0.31 -5.99 -1.90
N LEU A 106 -1.24 -5.94 -2.86
CA LEU A 106 -1.86 -7.14 -3.45
C LEU A 106 -0.84 -8.04 -4.16
N ILE A 107 0.12 -7.48 -4.89
CA ILE A 107 1.19 -8.27 -5.53
C ILE A 107 2.12 -8.88 -4.49
N SER A 108 2.31 -8.20 -3.36
CA SER A 108 3.13 -8.64 -2.23
C SER A 108 2.42 -9.67 -1.34
N ILE A 109 1.26 -10.20 -1.75
CA ILE A 109 0.59 -11.33 -1.11
C ILE A 109 0.98 -12.64 -1.83
N PRO A 110 1.42 -13.69 -1.10
CA PRO A 110 1.61 -15.01 -1.65
C PRO A 110 0.25 -15.65 -1.91
N TRP A 111 -0.30 -15.39 -3.09
CA TRP A 111 -1.58 -15.95 -3.47
C TRP A 111 -1.52 -17.46 -3.65
N PRO A 112 -2.57 -18.21 -3.27
CA PRO A 112 -2.58 -19.66 -3.37
C PRO A 112 -2.53 -20.17 -4.81
N PHE A 113 -2.88 -19.34 -5.79
CA PHE A 113 -2.79 -19.65 -7.22
C PHE A 113 -1.39 -19.40 -7.81
N ARG A 114 -0.43 -18.86 -7.05
CA ARG A 114 0.97 -18.78 -7.48
C ARG A 114 1.64 -20.14 -7.23
N GLU A 115 2.26 -20.67 -8.29
CA GLU A 115 3.00 -21.94 -8.23
C GLU A 115 3.97 -21.96 -7.03
N GLY A 116 3.87 -23.01 -6.21
CA GLY A 116 4.74 -23.18 -5.04
C GLY A 116 4.33 -22.42 -3.77
N MET A 117 3.24 -21.65 -3.76
CA MET A 117 2.79 -20.88 -2.58
C MET A 117 1.46 -21.32 -1.95
N ALA A 118 0.75 -22.27 -2.57
CA ALA A 118 -0.56 -22.76 -2.12
C ALA A 118 -0.59 -23.39 -0.71
N HIS A 119 0.53 -23.97 -0.26
CA HIS A 119 0.63 -24.69 1.01
C HIS A 119 1.33 -23.90 2.13
N TYR A 120 1.90 -22.74 1.84
CA TYR A 120 2.67 -21.97 2.81
C TYR A 120 1.81 -20.84 3.36
N GLY A 121 1.36 -21.02 4.61
CA GLY A 121 0.69 -19.95 5.35
C GLY A 121 1.52 -18.68 5.42
N TRP A 122 0.83 -17.56 5.63
CA TRP A 122 1.44 -16.26 5.93
C TRP A 122 2.25 -16.23 7.23
N PHE A 123 2.12 -17.28 8.05
CA PHE A 123 2.70 -17.41 9.37
C PHE A 123 3.35 -18.78 9.56
#